data_AF-U4Q6K7-F1
#
_entry.id   AF-U4Q6K7-F1
#
_cell.length_a   1.000
_cell.length_b   1.000
_cell.length_c   1.000
_cell.angle_alpha   90.00
_cell.angle_beta   90.00
_cell.angle_gamma   90.00
#
_symmetry.space_group_name_H-M   'P 1'
#
loop_
_entity.id
_entity.type
_entity.pdbx_description
1 polymer ?
#
loop_
_entity_poly.entity_id
_entity_poly.type
_entity_poly.pdbx_seq_one_letter_code
_entity_poly.pdbx_strand_id
1 'polypeptide(L)'
;MSKPRNQASLSNSERRAVELDTIASVLPIERRDELAELLTDQDVETLKHLVNQGMGDNTLRALTSDLAYIEAWGLAATKKSLPWPAPEALLLKFVAHHLWDPEKRASDPDHGMPDDVEANLRRQGFLKSIGPHAPDTLRRQLAGWSTMTQWRGLSGPFSSPSLKQVIRLAVRAVPRKRRR
;
A
#
# COMPACT_ATOMS: atom_id res chain seq x y z
N MET A 1 -4.60 29.47 -12.00
CA MET A 1 -3.63 28.55 -12.64
C MET A 1 -2.25 28.89 -12.08
N SER A 2 -1.80 28.17 -11.06
CA SER A 2 -0.48 28.39 -10.46
C SER A 2 0.57 27.69 -11.31
N LYS A 3 1.57 28.46 -11.78
CA LYS A 3 2.71 27.94 -12.55
C LYS A 3 3.51 26.93 -11.72
N PRO A 4 4.10 25.88 -12.33
CA PRO A 4 5.05 25.03 -11.63
C PRO A 4 6.31 25.86 -11.30
N ARG A 5 6.70 25.87 -10.03
CA ARG A 5 7.92 26.56 -9.56
C ARG A 5 9.13 25.82 -10.14
N ASN A 6 9.99 26.55 -10.83
CA ASN A 6 11.21 26.04 -11.46
C ASN A 6 12.13 25.46 -10.36
N GLN A 7 12.64 24.23 -10.53
CA GLN A 7 13.49 23.54 -9.53
C GLN A 7 14.78 24.31 -9.14
N ALA A 8 15.13 25.37 -9.87
CA ALA A 8 16.32 26.19 -9.65
C ALA A 8 16.20 27.25 -8.52
N SER A 9 15.07 27.34 -7.80
CA SER A 9 14.86 28.39 -6.78
C SER A 9 14.45 27.89 -5.39
N LEU A 10 14.79 26.64 -5.05
CA LEU A 10 14.49 26.10 -3.71
C LEU A 10 15.59 26.48 -2.72
N SER A 11 15.21 26.99 -1.55
CA SER A 11 16.13 27.20 -0.43
C SER A 11 16.78 25.88 0.00
N ASN A 12 17.88 25.93 0.76
CA ASN A 12 18.52 24.70 1.24
C ASN A 12 17.60 23.88 2.16
N SER A 13 16.73 24.54 2.93
CA SER A 13 15.69 23.84 3.71
C SER A 13 14.63 23.22 2.81
N GLU A 14 14.15 23.92 1.76
CA GLU A 14 13.20 23.35 0.80
C GLU A 14 13.79 22.17 0.03
N ARG A 15 15.08 22.19 -0.32
CA ARG A 15 15.78 21.05 -0.95
C ARG A 15 15.93 19.87 0.00
N ARG A 16 16.38 20.09 1.23
CA ARG A 16 16.44 19.05 2.27
C ARG A 16 15.07 18.45 2.54
N ALA A 17 14.03 19.29 2.59
CA ALA A 17 12.66 18.83 2.68
C ALA A 17 12.31 17.90 1.50
N VAL A 18 12.58 18.28 0.24
CA VAL A 18 12.32 17.42 -0.95
C VAL A 18 13.12 16.10 -0.90
N GLU A 19 14.33 16.14 -0.38
CA GLU A 19 15.12 14.92 -0.19
C GLU A 19 14.59 14.03 0.93
N LEU A 20 14.11 14.63 2.03
CA LEU A 20 13.38 13.92 3.08
C LEU A 20 12.07 13.29 2.54
N ASP A 21 11.43 13.91 1.54
CA ASP A 21 10.31 13.31 0.79
C ASP A 21 10.73 12.08 0.00
N THR A 22 11.95 12.04 -0.55
CA THR A 22 12.48 10.83 -1.19
C THR A 22 12.87 9.75 -0.17
N ILE A 23 13.14 10.14 1.08
CA ILE A 23 13.33 9.25 2.26
C ILE A 23 12.00 8.95 2.97
N ALA A 24 10.85 9.38 2.42
CA ALA A 24 9.52 9.27 3.05
C ALA A 24 9.07 7.82 3.34
N SER A 25 9.95 6.84 3.18
CA SER A 25 9.84 5.54 3.79
C SER A 25 10.18 5.48 5.28
N VAL A 26 10.72 6.50 5.97
CA VAL A 26 11.07 6.33 7.40
C VAL A 26 10.76 7.53 8.30
N LEU A 27 10.49 8.73 7.75
CA LEU A 27 10.35 9.94 8.55
C LEU A 27 8.92 10.51 8.53
N PRO A 28 8.35 10.90 9.71
CA PRO A 28 7.02 11.51 9.78
C PRO A 28 6.96 12.80 8.96
N ILE A 29 6.05 12.84 7.97
CA ILE A 29 5.84 13.99 7.08
C ILE A 29 5.50 15.26 7.88
N GLU A 30 4.82 15.12 9.01
CA GLU A 30 4.38 16.22 9.87
C GLU A 30 5.54 17.01 10.52
N ARG A 31 6.74 16.41 10.64
CA ARG A 31 7.93 17.07 11.23
C ARG A 31 9.00 17.41 10.20
N ARG A 32 8.67 17.34 8.92
CA ARG A 32 9.61 17.51 7.82
C ARG A 32 10.32 18.86 7.86
N ASP A 33 9.57 19.93 8.09
CA ASP A 33 10.12 21.29 8.08
C ASP A 33 11.04 21.52 9.29
N GLU A 34 10.64 21.04 10.47
CA GLU A 34 11.45 21.06 11.69
C GLU A 34 12.76 20.26 11.52
N LEU A 35 12.68 19.08 10.88
CA LEU A 35 13.85 18.25 10.60
C LEU A 35 14.76 18.88 9.53
N ALA A 36 14.20 19.51 8.50
CA ALA A 36 14.97 20.17 7.45
C ALA A 36 15.70 21.44 7.94
N GLU A 37 15.25 22.05 9.04
CA GLU A 37 15.97 23.13 9.72
C GLU A 37 17.12 22.62 10.58
N LEU A 38 16.93 21.48 11.27
CA LEU A 38 17.92 20.91 12.19
C LEU A 38 19.02 20.08 11.50
N LEU A 39 18.66 19.30 10.48
CA LEU A 39 19.55 18.33 9.83
C LEU A 39 20.36 18.98 8.72
N THR A 40 21.65 18.68 8.64
CA THR A 40 22.50 19.08 7.50
C THR A 40 22.24 18.19 6.28
N ASP A 41 22.69 18.61 5.10
CA ASP A 41 22.62 17.79 3.87
C ASP A 41 23.33 16.43 4.07
N GLN A 42 24.44 16.41 4.82
CA GLN A 42 25.18 15.18 5.12
C GLN A 42 24.40 14.23 6.05
N ASP A 43 23.63 14.77 7.00
CA ASP A 43 22.75 13.97 7.86
C ASP A 43 21.62 13.33 7.04
N VAL A 44 21.03 14.08 6.10
CA VAL A 44 20.00 13.59 5.19
C VAL A 44 20.53 12.46 4.30
N GLU A 45 21.73 12.60 3.72
CA GLU A 45 22.39 11.54 2.95
C GLU A 45 22.74 10.31 3.80
N THR A 46 23.17 10.51 5.04
CA THR A 46 23.44 9.41 5.97
C THR A 46 22.17 8.65 6.31
N LEU A 47 21.06 9.36 6.57
CA LEU A 47 19.76 8.75 6.82
C LEU A 47 19.24 8.01 5.57
N LYS A 48 19.35 8.57 4.36
CA LYS A 48 19.06 7.85 3.10
C LYS A 48 19.80 6.52 3.05
N HIS A 49 21.12 6.57 3.27
CA HIS A 49 21.96 5.40 3.21
C HIS A 49 21.53 4.35 4.23
N LEU A 50 21.33 4.72 5.49
CA LEU A 50 20.92 3.81 6.56
C LEU A 50 19.54 3.18 6.30
N VAL A 51 18.59 3.96 5.79
CA VAL A 51 17.26 3.47 5.42
C VAL A 51 17.34 2.46 4.28
N ASN A 52 18.14 2.75 3.25
CA ASN A 52 18.35 1.86 2.11
C ASN A 52 19.08 0.57 2.53
N GLN A 53 20.12 0.67 3.36
CA GLN A 53 20.84 -0.49 3.90
C GLN A 53 19.96 -1.32 4.84
N GLY A 54 19.13 -0.68 5.68
CA GLY A 54 18.32 -1.34 6.70
C GLY A 54 17.14 -2.13 6.15
N MET A 55 16.59 -1.76 4.99
CA MET A 55 15.46 -2.48 4.39
C MET A 55 15.88 -3.52 3.35
N GLY A 56 16.97 -3.28 2.61
CA GLY A 56 17.43 -4.14 1.52
C GLY A 56 16.54 -4.08 0.26
N ASP A 57 17.17 -4.23 -0.90
CA ASP A 57 16.54 -4.05 -2.22
C ASP A 57 15.30 -4.92 -2.45
N ASN A 58 15.31 -6.15 -1.92
CA ASN A 58 14.20 -7.09 -2.06
C ASN A 58 12.95 -6.61 -1.32
N THR A 59 13.11 -6.05 -0.12
CA THR A 59 11.99 -5.53 0.69
C THR A 59 11.41 -4.28 0.04
N LEU A 60 12.27 -3.37 -0.43
CA LEU A 60 11.84 -2.17 -1.17
C LEU A 60 11.06 -2.52 -2.43
N ARG A 61 11.56 -3.50 -3.20
CA ARG A 61 10.87 -4.00 -4.39
C ARG A 61 9.52 -4.62 -4.05
N ALA A 62 9.45 -5.42 -2.99
CA ALA A 62 8.20 -6.04 -2.55
C ALA A 62 7.16 -5.00 -2.11
N LEU A 63 7.58 -4.02 -1.29
CA LEU A 63 6.73 -2.91 -0.85
C LEU A 63 6.23 -2.08 -2.03
N THR A 64 7.11 -1.73 -2.96
CA THR A 64 6.73 -0.98 -4.17
C THR A 64 5.72 -1.74 -5.01
N SER A 65 5.92 -3.05 -5.17
CA SER A 65 4.99 -3.91 -5.93
C SER A 65 3.63 -4.03 -5.25
N ASP A 66 3.60 -4.18 -3.93
CA ASP A 66 2.36 -4.26 -3.17
C ASP A 66 1.60 -2.92 -3.22
N LEU A 67 2.29 -1.78 -3.10
CA LEU A 67 1.67 -0.45 -3.19
C LEU A 67 1.14 -0.14 -4.59
N ALA A 68 1.90 -0.49 -5.63
CA ALA A 68 1.44 -0.32 -7.01
C ALA A 68 0.15 -1.13 -7.27
N TYR A 69 0.09 -2.36 -6.74
CA TYR A 69 -1.12 -3.17 -6.80
C TYR A 69 -2.29 -2.55 -6.04
N ILE A 70 -2.08 -2.11 -4.79
CA ILE A 70 -3.15 -1.55 -3.95
C ILE A 70 -3.67 -0.24 -4.57
N GLU A 71 -2.81 0.62 -5.12
CA GLU A 71 -3.24 1.86 -5.79
C GLU A 71 -4.09 1.54 -7.03
N ALA A 72 -3.62 0.62 -7.88
CA ALA A 72 -4.37 0.19 -9.05
C ALA A 72 -5.73 -0.43 -8.66
N TRP A 73 -5.77 -1.26 -7.62
CA TRP A 73 -7.01 -1.84 -7.11
C TRP A 73 -7.93 -0.77 -6.51
N GLY A 74 -7.38 0.14 -5.69
CA GLY A 74 -8.15 1.20 -5.04
C GLY A 74 -8.82 2.10 -6.08
N LEU A 75 -8.08 2.50 -7.11
CA LEU A 75 -8.61 3.29 -8.22
C LEU A 75 -9.67 2.50 -9.00
N ALA A 76 -9.42 1.23 -9.32
CA ALA A 76 -10.39 0.41 -10.04
C ALA A 76 -11.69 0.21 -9.25
N ALA A 77 -11.59 -0.04 -7.94
CA ALA A 77 -12.68 -0.42 -7.05
C ALA A 77 -13.46 0.76 -6.46
N THR A 78 -12.88 1.96 -6.44
CA THR A 78 -13.50 3.16 -5.83
C THR A 78 -13.59 4.35 -6.77
N LYS A 79 -12.92 4.29 -7.93
CA LYS A 79 -12.75 5.39 -8.89
C LYS A 79 -12.11 6.64 -8.28
N LYS A 80 -11.43 6.49 -7.14
CA LYS A 80 -10.72 7.55 -6.41
C LYS A 80 -9.32 7.05 -6.05
N SER A 81 -8.38 7.99 -5.87
CA SER A 81 -7.06 7.67 -5.31
C SER A 81 -7.18 7.12 -3.89
N LEU A 82 -6.19 6.33 -3.46
CA LEU A 82 -6.21 5.76 -2.12
C LEU A 82 -6.22 6.85 -1.04
N PRO A 83 -7.15 6.79 -0.06
CA PRO A 83 -7.09 7.65 1.10
C PRO A 83 -5.98 7.19 2.05
N TRP A 84 -5.37 8.15 2.75
CA TRP A 84 -4.34 7.93 3.76
C TRP A 84 -4.76 8.62 5.06
N PRO A 85 -4.94 7.89 6.18
CA PRO A 85 -4.95 6.43 6.27
C PRO A 85 -6.18 5.83 5.57
N ALA A 86 -6.10 4.55 5.22
CA ALA A 86 -7.24 3.82 4.69
C ALA A 86 -8.32 3.66 5.77
N PRO A 87 -9.60 4.00 5.50
CA PRO A 87 -10.67 3.72 6.44
C PRO A 87 -10.87 2.20 6.56
N GLU A 88 -11.33 1.74 7.73
CA GLU A 88 -11.51 0.30 8.02
C GLU A 88 -12.41 -0.39 6.98
N ALA A 89 -13.47 0.30 6.53
CA ALA A 89 -14.36 -0.19 5.49
C ALA A 89 -13.62 -0.50 4.17
N LEU A 90 -12.59 0.27 3.82
CA LEU A 90 -11.79 0.02 2.62
C LEU A 90 -10.88 -1.20 2.80
N LEU A 91 -10.32 -1.39 4.00
CA LEU A 91 -9.55 -2.60 4.33
C LEU A 91 -10.43 -3.85 4.28
N LEU A 92 -11.66 -3.79 4.79
CA LEU A 92 -12.63 -4.87 4.72
C LEU A 92 -13.05 -5.16 3.27
N LYS A 93 -13.26 -4.11 2.46
CA LYS A 93 -13.49 -4.25 1.01
C LYS A 93 -12.34 -4.96 0.31
N PHE A 94 -11.10 -4.60 0.67
CA PHE A 94 -9.91 -5.29 0.17
C PHE A 94 -9.94 -6.78 0.51
N VAL A 95 -10.26 -7.14 1.75
CA VAL A 95 -10.38 -8.56 2.13
C VAL A 95 -11.46 -9.27 1.32
N ALA A 96 -12.66 -8.69 1.19
CA ALA A 96 -13.77 -9.29 0.46
C ALA A 96 -13.45 -9.52 -1.03
N HIS A 97 -12.77 -8.57 -1.69
CA HIS A 97 -12.38 -8.71 -3.10
C HIS A 97 -11.36 -9.83 -3.33
N HIS A 98 -10.52 -10.15 -2.33
CA HIS A 98 -9.36 -11.02 -2.55
C HIS A 98 -9.45 -12.38 -1.86
N LEU A 99 -10.19 -12.50 -0.75
CA LEU A 99 -10.41 -13.75 -0.02
C LEU A 99 -11.88 -14.16 -0.07
N TRP A 100 -12.27 -14.71 -1.22
CA TRP A 100 -13.62 -15.20 -1.50
C TRP A 100 -13.60 -16.69 -1.84
N ASP A 101 -14.79 -17.30 -1.81
CA ASP A 101 -15.00 -18.73 -2.04
C ASP A 101 -15.33 -19.00 -3.53
N PRO A 102 -14.46 -19.72 -4.27
CA PRO A 102 -14.70 -20.07 -5.67
C PRO A 102 -15.98 -20.85 -5.93
N GLU A 103 -16.37 -21.74 -5.01
CA GLU A 103 -17.58 -22.55 -5.18
C GLU A 103 -18.82 -21.67 -5.06
N LYS A 104 -18.83 -20.77 -4.08
CA LYS A 104 -19.91 -19.78 -3.95
C LYS A 104 -19.99 -18.87 -5.18
N ARG A 105 -18.87 -18.39 -5.72
CA ARG A 105 -18.86 -17.51 -6.91
C ARG A 105 -19.45 -18.17 -8.15
N ALA A 106 -19.35 -19.50 -8.29
CA ALA A 106 -19.98 -20.21 -9.39
C ALA A 106 -21.51 -20.06 -9.43
N SER A 107 -22.13 -19.86 -8.25
CA SER A 107 -23.58 -19.62 -8.10
C SER A 107 -23.96 -18.15 -7.88
N ASP A 108 -22.97 -17.29 -7.64
CA ASP A 108 -23.12 -15.91 -7.21
C ASP A 108 -21.98 -15.07 -7.81
N PRO A 109 -22.15 -14.56 -9.06
CA PRO A 109 -21.07 -13.88 -9.78
C PRO A 109 -20.47 -12.67 -9.05
N ASP A 110 -21.25 -12.03 -8.19
CA ASP A 110 -20.85 -10.86 -7.40
C ASP A 110 -20.04 -11.24 -6.14
N HIS A 111 -19.86 -12.53 -5.86
CA HIS A 111 -19.08 -13.00 -4.72
C HIS A 111 -17.57 -12.82 -4.93
N GLY A 112 -17.03 -11.74 -4.36
CA GLY A 112 -15.61 -11.44 -4.36
C GLY A 112 -15.30 -10.12 -5.08
N MET A 113 -14.24 -10.12 -5.89
CA MET A 113 -13.91 -8.96 -6.71
C MET A 113 -14.87 -8.85 -7.90
N PRO A 114 -15.53 -7.68 -8.11
CA PRO A 114 -16.36 -7.45 -9.28
C PRO A 114 -15.59 -7.62 -10.60
N ASP A 115 -16.26 -8.12 -11.63
CA ASP A 115 -15.64 -8.44 -12.92
C ASP A 115 -15.00 -7.22 -13.61
N ASP A 116 -15.59 -6.03 -13.46
CA ASP A 116 -15.03 -4.80 -14.04
C ASP A 116 -13.70 -4.39 -13.37
N VAL A 117 -13.60 -4.57 -12.05
CA VAL A 117 -12.38 -4.36 -11.28
C VAL A 117 -11.33 -5.39 -11.66
N GLU A 118 -11.71 -6.67 -11.73
CA GLU A 118 -10.82 -7.76 -12.12
C GLU A 118 -10.27 -7.55 -13.53
N ALA A 119 -11.13 -7.30 -14.51
CA ALA A 119 -10.75 -7.05 -15.89
C ALA A 119 -9.82 -5.83 -16.02
N ASN A 120 -10.09 -4.77 -15.25
CA ASN A 120 -9.24 -3.58 -15.23
C ASN A 120 -7.81 -3.91 -14.72
N LEU A 121 -7.69 -4.64 -13.60
CA LEU A 121 -6.39 -5.04 -13.06
C LEU A 121 -5.62 -6.00 -13.97
N ARG A 122 -6.34 -6.91 -14.65
CA ARG A 122 -5.74 -7.82 -15.64
C ARG A 122 -5.20 -7.06 -16.85
N ARG A 123 -5.97 -6.13 -17.41
CA ARG A 123 -5.53 -5.30 -18.55
C ARG A 123 -4.28 -4.48 -18.23
N GLN A 124 -4.14 -4.02 -17.00
CA GLN A 124 -2.96 -3.29 -16.53
C GLN A 124 -1.79 -4.20 -16.11
N GLY A 125 -1.97 -5.53 -16.13
CA GLY A 125 -0.93 -6.49 -15.77
C GLY A 125 -0.70 -6.68 -14.26
N PHE A 126 -1.52 -6.06 -13.41
CA PHE A 126 -1.43 -6.18 -11.94
C PHE A 126 -1.98 -7.50 -11.41
N LEU A 127 -2.94 -8.12 -12.11
CA LEU A 127 -3.57 -9.38 -11.69
C LEU A 127 -3.31 -10.48 -12.73
N LYS A 128 -2.56 -11.51 -12.34
CA LYS A 128 -2.23 -12.65 -13.20
C LYS A 128 -3.01 -13.91 -12.83
N SER A 129 -3.06 -14.24 -11.54
CA SER A 129 -3.73 -15.44 -11.04
C SER A 129 -5.25 -15.39 -11.23
N ILE A 130 -5.86 -16.55 -11.52
CA ILE A 130 -7.32 -16.72 -11.54
C ILE A 130 -7.76 -17.25 -10.16
N GLY A 131 -8.85 -16.70 -9.64
CA GLY A 131 -9.40 -17.06 -8.33
C GLY A 131 -8.92 -16.16 -7.19
N PRO A 132 -9.25 -16.52 -5.93
CA PRO A 132 -8.87 -15.74 -4.75
C PRO A 132 -7.35 -15.69 -4.58
N HIS A 133 -6.88 -14.62 -3.94
CA HIS A 133 -5.49 -14.48 -3.55
C HIS A 133 -5.10 -15.52 -2.50
N ALA A 134 -3.81 -15.88 -2.49
CA ALA A 134 -3.26 -16.60 -1.35
C ALA A 134 -3.35 -15.71 -0.09
N PRO A 135 -3.77 -16.24 1.06
CA PRO A 135 -3.82 -15.50 2.33
C PRO A 135 -2.56 -14.71 2.64
N ASP A 136 -1.39 -15.27 2.37
CA ASP A 136 -0.11 -14.63 2.66
C ASP A 136 0.19 -13.45 1.73
N THR A 137 -0.32 -13.47 0.49
CA THR A 137 -0.23 -12.31 -0.41
C THR A 137 -1.05 -11.15 0.13
N LEU A 138 -2.29 -11.40 0.55
CA LEU A 138 -3.14 -10.37 1.16
C LEU A 138 -2.52 -9.81 2.44
N ARG A 139 -2.00 -10.67 3.33
CA ARG A 139 -1.36 -10.24 4.57
C ARG A 139 -0.14 -9.37 4.30
N ARG A 140 0.69 -9.74 3.32
CA ARG A 140 1.85 -8.95 2.91
C ARG A 140 1.44 -7.58 2.37
N GLN A 141 0.40 -7.53 1.53
CA GLN A 141 -0.15 -6.28 1.00
C GLN A 141 -0.69 -5.37 2.13
N LEU A 142 -1.45 -5.92 3.09
CA LEU A 142 -1.92 -5.15 4.25
C LEU A 142 -0.77 -4.65 5.13
N ALA A 143 0.29 -5.46 5.31
CA ALA A 143 1.48 -5.05 6.03
C ALA A 143 2.19 -3.90 5.29
N GLY A 144 2.42 -4.01 3.98
CA GLY A 144 3.02 -2.94 3.18
C GLY A 144 2.20 -1.66 3.19
N TRP A 145 0.87 -1.76 3.18
CA TRP A 145 -0.04 -0.62 3.31
C TRP A 145 0.05 0.04 4.70
N SER A 146 0.10 -0.76 5.77
CA SER A 146 0.29 -0.27 7.13
C SER A 146 1.63 0.43 7.27
N THR A 147 2.71 -0.19 6.78
CA THR A 147 4.06 0.36 6.76
C THR A 147 4.08 1.71 6.05
N MET A 148 3.53 1.81 4.84
CA MET A 148 3.47 3.10 4.12
C MET A 148 2.59 4.14 4.82
N THR A 149 1.52 3.72 5.51
CA THR A 149 0.70 4.64 6.31
C THR A 149 1.48 5.21 7.48
N GLN A 150 2.22 4.36 8.20
CA GLN A 150 3.07 4.77 9.31
C GLN A 150 4.22 5.66 8.86
N TRP A 151 4.80 5.38 7.68
CA TRP A 151 5.83 6.22 7.07
C TRP A 151 5.33 7.62 6.74
N ARG A 152 4.03 7.79 6.49
CA ARG A 152 3.40 9.11 6.34
C ARG A 152 3.12 9.82 7.66
N GLY A 153 3.50 9.24 8.80
CA GLY A 153 3.18 9.74 10.14
C GLY A 153 1.75 9.41 10.61
N LEU A 154 0.99 8.61 9.85
CA LEU A 154 -0.42 8.35 10.10
C LEU A 154 -0.62 7.00 10.81
N SER A 155 -1.70 6.89 11.57
CA SER A 155 -2.17 5.63 12.16
C SER A 155 -3.47 5.19 11.51
N GLY A 156 -3.53 3.93 11.06
CA GLY A 156 -4.69 3.34 10.42
C GLY A 156 -5.22 2.10 11.14
N PRO A 157 -6.46 1.67 10.87
CA PRO A 157 -7.12 0.55 11.56
C PRO A 157 -6.62 -0.85 11.15
N PHE A 158 -5.36 -0.99 10.70
CA PHE A 158 -4.76 -2.26 10.26
C PHE A 158 -4.67 -3.32 11.37
N SER A 159 -4.71 -2.91 12.65
CA SER A 159 -4.70 -3.79 13.81
C SER A 159 -6.07 -4.02 14.46
N SER A 160 -7.15 -3.55 13.85
CA SER A 160 -8.49 -3.61 14.45
C SER A 160 -8.94 -5.07 14.70
N PRO A 161 -9.70 -5.33 15.78
CA PRO A 161 -10.26 -6.67 16.05
C PRO A 161 -11.12 -7.19 14.90
N SER A 162 -11.95 -6.33 14.31
CA SER A 162 -12.85 -6.68 13.22
C SER A 162 -12.08 -7.14 11.98
N LEU A 163 -11.05 -6.41 11.56
CA LEU A 163 -10.23 -6.79 10.41
C LEU A 163 -9.53 -8.14 10.64
N LYS A 164 -8.94 -8.34 11.83
CA LYS A 164 -8.29 -9.60 12.21
C LYS A 164 -9.28 -10.77 12.18
N GLN A 165 -10.49 -10.57 12.70
CA GLN A 165 -11.54 -11.58 12.71
C GLN A 165 -12.00 -11.94 11.29
N VAL A 166 -12.24 -10.94 10.44
CA VAL A 166 -12.68 -11.14 9.06
C VAL A 166 -11.61 -11.90 8.26
N ILE A 167 -10.34 -11.50 8.34
CA ILE A 167 -9.24 -12.22 7.67
C ILE A 167 -9.21 -13.68 8.12
N ARG A 168 -9.31 -13.94 9.44
CA ARG A 168 -9.29 -15.31 9.97
C ARG A 168 -10.44 -16.16 9.43
N LEU A 169 -11.64 -15.59 9.31
CA LEU A 169 -12.81 -16.29 8.77
C LEU A 169 -12.69 -16.50 7.26
N ALA A 170 -12.28 -15.47 6.51
CA ALA A 170 -12.10 -15.54 5.06
C ALA A 170 -11.04 -16.59 4.67
N VAL A 171 -9.94 -16.70 5.41
CA VAL A 171 -8.91 -17.73 5.19
C VAL A 171 -9.45 -19.15 5.34
N ARG A 172 -10.46 -19.37 6.19
CA ARG A 172 -11.10 -20.68 6.32
C ARG A 172 -12.07 -20.98 5.19
N ALA A 173 -12.66 -19.94 4.60
CA ALA A 173 -13.61 -20.05 3.49
C ALA A 173 -12.91 -20.28 2.14
N VAL A 174 -11.65 -19.85 1.97
CA VAL A 174 -10.89 -20.13 0.75
C VAL A 174 -10.48 -21.61 0.71
N PRO A 175 -10.88 -22.39 -0.30
CA PRO A 175 -10.50 -23.79 -0.43
C PRO A 175 -8.97 -23.91 -0.47
N ARG A 176 -8.41 -24.77 0.40
CA ARG A 176 -6.98 -25.08 0.32
C ARG A 176 -6.73 -25.77 -1.01
N LYS A 177 -5.90 -25.19 -1.89
CA LYS A 177 -5.31 -25.93 -3.01
C LYS A 177 -4.63 -27.18 -2.43
N ARG A 178 -5.25 -28.35 -2.60
CA ARG A 178 -4.60 -29.64 -2.32
C ARG A 178 -3.35 -29.67 -3.19
N ARG A 179 -2.18 -29.70 -2.56
CA ARG A 179 -0.93 -30.07 -3.25
C ARG A 179 -1.15 -31.46 -3.83
N ARG A 180 -1.08 -31.57 -5.16
CA ARG A 180 -0.87 -32.86 -5.84
C ARG A 180 0.59 -33.25 -5.70
#